data_AF-A0A944XCN2-F1
#
_entry.id   AF-A0A944XCN2-F1
#
_cell.length_a   1.000
_cell.length_b   1.000
_cell.length_c   1.000
_cell.angle_alpha   90.00
_cell.angle_beta   90.00
_cell.angle_gamma   90.00
#
_symmetry.space_group_name_H-M   'P 1'
#
loop_
_entity.id
_entity.type
_entity.pdbx_description
1 polymer ?
#
loop_
_entity_poly.entity_id
_entity_poly.type
_entity_poly.pdbx_seq_one_letter_code
_entity_poly.pdbx_strand_id
1 'polypeptide(L)' 'GRIGMGGGYYDRTFSFTKQQNYIESRRSTFLLGIAHKFQEVDKIAQAAWDVPIDGIATEEGIILF' A
#
# COMPACT_ATOMS: atom_id res chain seq x y z
N GLY A 1 3.71 2.28 5.43
CA GLY A 1 2.27 2.61 5.45
C GLY A 1 1.98 3.76 4.50
N ARG A 2 0.71 4.15 4.32
CA ARG A 2 0.35 5.34 3.51
C ARG A 2 -0.64 6.21 4.28
N ILE A 3 -0.63 7.51 4.03
CA ILE A 3 -1.68 8.43 4.47
C ILE A 3 -2.42 8.91 3.22
N GLY A 4 -3.71 8.60 3.15
CA GLY A 4 -4.60 9.05 2.08
C GLY A 4 -5.29 10.38 2.39
N MET A 5 -6.24 10.76 1.54
CA MET A 5 -7.01 12.01 1.67
C MET A 5 -8.11 11.98 2.76
N GLY A 6 -8.16 10.94 3.61
CA GLY A 6 -9.12 10.84 4.73
C GLY A 6 -10.44 10.08 4.47
N GLY A 7 -10.75 9.71 3.23
CA GLY A 7 -12.01 9.03 2.89
C GLY A 7 -11.98 7.48 2.90
N GLY A 8 -10.82 6.86 3.14
CA GLY A 8 -10.66 5.40 3.18
C GLY A 8 -11.01 4.67 1.86
N TYR A 9 -11.07 5.40 0.74
CA TYR A 9 -11.47 4.84 -0.56
C TYR A 9 -10.57 3.67 -0.97
N TYR A 10 -9.25 3.85 -0.92
CA TYR A 10 -8.30 2.80 -1.32
C TYR A 10 -8.29 1.59 -0.39
N ASP A 11 -8.50 1.79 0.91
CA ASP A 11 -8.62 0.67 1.86
C ASP A 11 -9.86 -0.17 1.57
N ARG A 12 -10.98 0.48 1.21
CA ARG A 12 -12.19 -0.23 0.81
C ARG A 12 -12.01 -0.94 -0.53
N THR A 13 -11.52 -0.21 -1.54
CA THR A 13 -11.34 -0.69 -2.91
C THR A 13 -10.39 -1.89 -2.97
N PHE A 14 -9.30 -1.88 -2.19
CA PHE A 14 -8.31 -2.96 -2.19
C PHE A 14 -8.42 -3.92 -1.02
N SER A 15 -9.48 -3.84 -0.20
CA SER A 15 -9.67 -4.74 0.97
C SER A 15 -9.63 -6.23 0.63
N PHE A 16 -10.05 -6.60 -0.59
CA PHE A 16 -10.03 -7.99 -1.08
C PHE A 16 -8.62 -8.59 -1.13
N THR A 17 -7.58 -7.75 -1.24
CA THR A 17 -6.18 -8.19 -1.29
C THR A 17 -5.70 -8.81 0.02
N LYS A 18 -6.39 -8.51 1.13
CA LYS A 18 -6.06 -9.03 2.47
C LYS A 18 -6.62 -10.44 2.72
N GLN A 19 -7.41 -11.00 1.80
CA GLN A 19 -7.99 -12.31 1.98
C GLN A 19 -6.95 -13.41 1.70
N GLN A 20 -6.86 -14.42 2.58
CA GLN A 20 -5.83 -15.47 2.50
C GLN A 20 -5.80 -16.17 1.13
N ASN A 21 -6.97 -16.54 0.62
CA ASN A 21 -7.14 -17.16 -0.69
C ASN A 21 -6.68 -16.27 -1.85
N TYR A 22 -6.75 -14.95 -1.69
CA TYR A 22 -6.26 -14.00 -2.69
C TYR A 22 -4.74 -13.92 -2.67
N ILE A 23 -4.15 -13.82 -1.47
CA ILE A 23 -2.70 -13.76 -1.24
C ILE A 23 -2.01 -15.01 -1.81
N GLU A 24 -2.58 -16.19 -1.59
CA GLU A 24 -2.04 -17.46 -2.09
C GLU A 24 -2.32 -17.69 -3.59
N SER A 25 -3.11 -16.83 -4.21
CA SER A 25 -3.44 -16.98 -5.62
C SER A 25 -2.27 -16.56 -6.52
N ARG A 26 -2.08 -17.28 -7.63
CA ARG A 26 -1.13 -16.88 -8.70
C ARG A 26 -1.53 -15.57 -9.42
N ARG A 27 -2.61 -14.92 -8.99
CA ARG A 27 -3.17 -13.68 -9.56
C ARG A 27 -3.21 -12.54 -8.53
N SER A 28 -2.47 -12.67 -7.42
CA SER A 28 -2.35 -11.58 -6.45
C SER A 28 -1.84 -10.32 -7.17
N THR A 29 -2.51 -9.19 -6.91
CA THR A 29 -2.17 -7.90 -7.50
C THR A 29 -1.06 -7.26 -6.70
N PHE A 30 -0.04 -6.80 -7.42
CA PHE A 30 1.04 -6.01 -6.85
C PHE A 30 0.60 -4.54 -6.74
N LEU A 31 0.50 -4.03 -5.51
CA LEU A 31 0.14 -2.67 -5.16
C LEU A 31 1.38 -1.80 -5.04
N LEU A 32 1.73 -1.12 -6.13
CA LEU A 32 2.83 -0.15 -6.17
C LEU A 32 2.30 1.28 -5.97
N GLY A 33 2.74 1.95 -4.91
CA GLY A 33 2.50 3.38 -4.71
C GLY A 33 3.43 4.23 -5.55
N ILE A 34 3.00 5.44 -5.92
CA ILE A 34 3.86 6.46 -6.52
C ILE A 34 3.89 7.65 -5.57
N ALA A 35 5.08 8.06 -5.18
CA ALA A 35 5.29 9.20 -4.30
C ALA A 35 6.63 9.87 -4.62
N HIS A 36 6.75 11.14 -4.27
CA HIS A 36 8.06 11.79 -4.23
C HIS A 36 8.86 11.35 -3.01
N LYS A 37 10.18 11.37 -3.09
CA LYS A 37 11.05 11.00 -1.97
C LYS A 37 10.77 11.81 -0.71
N PHE A 38 10.46 13.10 -0.84
CA PHE A 38 10.16 13.97 0.30
C PHE A 38 8.91 13.56 1.10
N GLN A 39 8.04 12.70 0.55
CA GLN A 39 6.84 12.21 1.22
C GLN A 39 7.15 11.02 2.15
N GLU A 40 8.36 10.46 2.10
CA GLU A 40 8.79 9.40 3.00
C GLU A 40 9.00 9.94 4.42
N VAL A 41 8.51 9.19 5.40
CA VAL A 41 8.65 9.51 6.82
C VAL A 41 9.00 8.22 7.58
N ASP A 42 9.71 8.35 8.69
CA ASP A 42 10.21 7.19 9.46
C ASP A 42 9.11 6.22 9.88
N LYS A 43 7.95 6.75 10.30
CA LYS A 43 6.81 5.96 10.78
C LYS A 43 5.48 6.62 10.42
N ILE A 44 4.53 5.77 10.07
CA ILE A 44 3.12 6.13 9.89
C ILE A 44 2.31 5.22 10.82
N ALA A 45 1.39 5.80 11.59
CA ALA A 45 0.45 5.03 12.37
C ALA A 45 -0.45 4.22 11.42
N GLN A 46 -0.47 2.90 11.60
CA GLN A 46 -1.31 2.00 10.82
C GLN A 46 -2.47 1.52 11.66
N ALA A 47 -3.65 1.48 11.05
CA ALA A 47 -4.83 0.86 11.60
C ALA A 47 -5.03 -0.55 11.02
N ALA A 48 -5.77 -1.40 11.73
CA ALA A 48 -6.01 -2.78 11.30
C ALA A 48 -6.76 -2.88 9.96
N TRP A 49 -7.51 -1.84 9.59
CA TRP A 49 -8.23 -1.78 8.31
C TRP A 49 -7.35 -1.32 7.14
N ASP A 50 -6.15 -0.80 7.40
CA ASP A 50 -5.27 -0.35 6.34
C ASP A 50 -4.86 -1.53 5.44
N VAL A 51 -4.83 -1.27 4.14
CA VAL A 51 -4.36 -2.22 3.13
C VAL A 51 -2.85 -2.01 2.92
N PRO A 52 -1.99 -3.04 3.08
CA PRO A 52 -0.57 -2.92 2.80
C PRO A 52 -0.32 -2.65 1.31
N ILE A 53 0.83 -2.05 1.01
CA ILE A 53 1.34 -1.88 -0.36
C ILE A 53 2.63 -2.67 -0.46
N ASP A 54 2.94 -3.20 -1.65
CA ASP A 54 4.11 -4.04 -1.87
C ASP A 54 5.38 -3.21 -2.16
N GLY A 55 5.20 -1.94 -2.53
CA GLY A 55 6.31 -1.02 -2.70
C GLY A 55 5.89 0.41 -3.02
N ILE A 56 6.89 1.28 -3.13
CA ILE A 56 6.77 2.68 -3.53
C ILE A 56 7.81 2.98 -4.60
N ALA A 57 7.37 3.56 -5.72
CA ALA A 57 8.24 4.17 -6.72
C ALA A 57 8.38 5.67 -6.45
N THR A 58 9.64 6.12 -6.43
CA THR A 58 10.04 7.53 -6.31
C THR A 58 10.94 7.93 -7.46
N GLU A 59 11.26 9.21 -7.58
CA GLU A 59 12.26 9.72 -8.52
C GLU A 59 13.68 9.15 -8.26
N GLU A 60 13.95 8.62 -7.07
CA GLU A 60 15.25 8.02 -6.71
C GLU A 60 15.29 6.50 -6.94
N GLY A 61 14.16 5.86 -7.16
CA GLY A 61 14.06 4.41 -7.36
C GLY A 61 12.84 3.77 -6.69
N ILE A 62 12.86 2.43 -6.61
CA ILE A 62 11.77 1.62 -6.06
C ILE A 62 12.18 1.05 -4.70
N ILE A 63 11.29 1.20 -3.72
CA ILE A 63 11.38 0.62 -2.38
C ILE A 63 10.35 -0.52 -2.31
N LEU A 64 10.78 -1.74 -1.96
CA LEU A 64 9.91 -2.91 -1.80
C LEU A 64 9.74 -3.25 -0.31
N PHE A 65 8.57 -3.76 0.07
CA PHE A 65 8.20 -4.11 1.45
C PHE A 65 7.90 -5.60 1.65
#